data_AF-A0A2D4VFH0-F1
#
_entry.id   AF-A0A2D4VFH0-F1
#
_cell.length_a   1.000
_cell.length_b   1.000
_cell.length_c   1.000
_cell.angle_alpha   90.00
_cell.angle_beta   90.00
_cell.angle_gamma   90.00
#
_symmetry.space_group_name_H-M   'P 1'
#
loop_
_entity.id
_entity.type
_entity.pdbx_description
1 polymer ?
#
loop_
_entity_poly.entity_id
_entity_poly.type
_entity_poly.pdbx_seq_one_letter_code
_entity_poly.pdbx_strand_id
1 'polypeptide(L)'
;MSETQKNIEATQALFAAFGAQDIPGIMEFLHPDIGIEFYGPQVIPYAGTYSGLEECRGFFETVLSSVDIHQFDAEEFIAERDKVVVTGHLNLTAKATGRSIDSDFVHVITLKDGKWLRFRDFMNTAVAVAAFA
;
A
#
# COMPACT_ATOMS: atom_id res chain seq x y z
N MET A 1 -6.46 -17.81 -17.85
CA MET A 1 -6.73 -16.62 -17.01
C MET A 1 -6.49 -15.38 -17.83
N SER A 2 -7.37 -14.38 -17.72
CA SER A 2 -7.14 -13.07 -18.32
C SER A 2 -5.96 -12.36 -17.65
N GLU A 3 -5.40 -11.36 -18.31
CA GLU A 3 -4.39 -10.46 -17.74
C GLU A 3 -4.91 -9.78 -16.47
N THR A 4 -6.16 -9.30 -16.50
CA THR A 4 -6.82 -8.68 -15.34
C THR A 4 -6.90 -9.61 -14.13
N GLN A 5 -7.22 -10.89 -14.34
CA GLN A 5 -7.28 -11.87 -13.26
C GLN A 5 -5.89 -12.10 -12.62
N LYS A 6 -4.85 -12.21 -13.45
CA LYS A 6 -3.46 -12.33 -12.95
C LYS A 6 -3.03 -11.11 -12.15
N ASN A 7 -3.44 -9.91 -12.58
CA ASN A 7 -3.10 -8.67 -11.90
C ASN A 7 -3.81 -8.54 -10.54
N ILE A 8 -5.06 -8.99 -10.45
CA ILE A 8 -5.78 -9.10 -9.17
C ILE A 8 -5.07 -10.10 -8.24
N GLU A 9 -4.74 -11.29 -8.73
CA GLU A 9 -4.06 -12.33 -7.94
C GLU A 9 -2.69 -11.87 -7.42
N ALA A 10 -1.89 -11.20 -8.26
CA ALA A 10 -0.61 -10.61 -7.85
C ALA A 10 -0.80 -9.55 -6.75
N THR A 11 -1.84 -8.72 -6.86
CA THR A 11 -2.15 -7.69 -5.87
C THR A 11 -2.63 -8.30 -4.55
N GLN A 12 -3.47 -9.33 -4.60
CA GLN A 12 -3.90 -10.07 -3.41
C GLN A 12 -2.73 -10.75 -2.71
N ALA A 13 -1.81 -11.35 -3.47
CA ALA A 13 -0.62 -11.98 -2.92
C ALA A 13 0.31 -10.96 -2.24
N LEU A 14 0.49 -9.77 -2.83
CA LEU A 14 1.24 -8.68 -2.20
C LEU A 14 0.59 -8.22 -0.90
N PHE A 15 -0.73 -8.01 -0.87
CA PHE A 15 -1.44 -7.65 0.37
C PHE A 15 -1.35 -8.74 1.44
N ALA A 16 -1.41 -10.02 1.06
CA ALA A 16 -1.20 -11.12 1.99
C ALA A 16 0.22 -11.12 2.57
N ALA A 17 1.24 -10.89 1.75
CA ALA A 17 2.62 -10.74 2.21
C ALA A 17 2.79 -9.54 3.16
N PHE A 18 2.13 -8.41 2.85
CA PHE A 18 2.11 -7.23 3.71
C PHE A 18 1.45 -7.50 5.07
N GLY A 19 0.28 -8.15 5.09
CA GLY A 19 -0.38 -8.57 6.33
C GLY A 19 0.44 -9.57 7.16
N ALA A 20 1.24 -10.42 6.49
CA ALA A 20 2.19 -11.33 7.13
C ALA A 20 3.52 -10.67 7.54
N GLN A 21 3.68 -9.36 7.29
CA GLN A 21 4.94 -8.61 7.49
C GLN A 21 6.14 -9.22 6.73
N ASP A 22 5.88 -9.92 5.63
CA ASP A 22 6.88 -10.57 4.78
C ASP A 22 7.41 -9.59 3.72
N ILE A 23 8.37 -8.74 4.13
CA ILE A 23 9.03 -7.81 3.20
C ILE A 23 9.65 -8.55 2.01
N PRO A 24 10.44 -9.64 2.16
CA PRO A 24 10.92 -10.41 1.01
C PRO A 24 9.80 -10.84 0.05
N GLY A 25 8.69 -11.35 0.57
CA GLY A 25 7.51 -11.75 -0.22
C GLY A 25 6.86 -10.59 -0.96
N ILE A 26 6.74 -9.41 -0.34
CA ILE A 26 6.26 -8.18 -1.02
C ILE A 26 7.14 -7.86 -2.23
N MET A 27 8.46 -7.91 -2.05
CA MET A 27 9.44 -7.48 -3.05
C MET A 27 9.41 -8.35 -4.32
N GLU A 28 8.98 -9.61 -4.23
CA GLU A 28 8.82 -10.49 -5.41
C GLU A 28 7.78 -9.95 -6.40
N PHE A 29 6.76 -9.23 -5.90
CA PHE A 29 5.66 -8.67 -6.69
C PHE A 29 5.93 -7.24 -7.18
N LEU A 30 7.11 -6.67 -6.94
CA LEU A 30 7.48 -5.33 -7.43
C LEU A 30 8.31 -5.41 -8.72
N HIS A 31 7.96 -4.57 -9.69
CA HIS A 31 8.77 -4.38 -10.90
C HIS A 31 10.07 -3.63 -10.54
N PRO A 32 11.21 -3.87 -11.22
CA PRO A 32 12.46 -3.14 -10.95
C PRO A 32 12.32 -1.61 -10.98
N ASP A 33 11.49 -1.11 -11.88
CA ASP A 33 11.17 0.31 -12.06
C ASP A 33 9.92 0.78 -11.27
N ILE A 34 9.58 0.10 -10.15
CA ILE A 34 8.43 0.45 -9.30
C ILE A 34 8.49 1.92 -8.84
N GLY A 35 7.36 2.61 -8.86
CA GLY A 35 7.16 3.88 -8.16
C GLY A 35 6.00 3.82 -7.16
N ILE A 36 6.21 4.35 -5.95
CA ILE A 36 5.17 4.52 -4.92
C ILE A 36 4.93 6.00 -4.68
N GLU A 37 3.66 6.41 -4.61
CA GLU A 37 3.25 7.75 -4.19
C GLU A 37 2.25 7.63 -3.03
N PHE A 38 2.65 8.08 -1.86
CA PHE A 38 1.76 8.27 -0.71
C PHE A 38 1.62 9.78 -0.48
N TYR A 39 0.47 10.34 -0.82
CA TYR A 39 0.25 11.77 -0.68
C TYR A 39 0.03 12.12 0.80
N GLY A 40 0.72 13.15 1.30
CA GLY A 40 0.53 13.61 2.67
C GLY A 40 1.66 14.50 3.17
N PRO A 41 1.46 15.21 4.29
CA PRO A 41 2.52 15.96 4.94
C PRO A 41 3.51 15.03 5.68
N GLN A 42 4.73 15.53 5.89
CA GLN A 42 5.85 14.80 6.51
C GLN A 42 5.62 14.33 7.96
N VAL A 43 4.55 14.79 8.62
CA VAL A 43 4.15 14.25 9.94
C VAL A 43 3.69 12.79 9.83
N ILE A 44 3.25 12.35 8.65
CA ILE A 44 3.00 10.94 8.34
C ILE A 44 4.35 10.33 7.91
N PRO A 45 4.95 9.40 8.68
CA PRO A 45 6.34 8.97 8.45
C PRO A 45 6.63 8.35 7.08
N TYR A 46 5.60 7.74 6.48
CA TYR A 46 5.67 7.07 5.18
C TYR A 46 5.05 7.88 4.03
N ALA A 47 4.75 9.17 4.24
CA ALA A 47 4.29 10.05 3.17
C ALA A 47 5.45 10.53 2.29
N GLY A 48 5.30 10.40 0.98
CA GLY A 48 6.33 10.76 0.02
C GLY A 48 6.21 10.01 -1.29
N THR A 49 7.26 10.14 -2.09
CA THR A 49 7.45 9.44 -3.37
C THR A 49 8.69 8.58 -3.30
N TYR A 50 8.58 7.33 -3.74
CA TYR A 50 9.66 6.34 -3.68
C TYR A 50 9.85 5.73 -5.06
N SER A 51 11.10 5.56 -5.50
CA SER A 51 11.47 5.09 -6.83
C SER A 51 12.46 3.93 -6.78
N GLY A 52 12.14 2.87 -7.52
CA GLY A 52 12.92 1.65 -7.57
C GLY A 52 12.77 0.77 -6.33
N LEU A 53 13.33 -0.43 -6.40
CA LEU A 53 13.16 -1.47 -5.38
C LEU A 53 13.69 -1.07 -4.00
N GLU A 54 14.79 -0.32 -3.93
CA GLU A 54 15.41 0.05 -2.65
C GLU A 54 14.55 1.03 -1.86
N GLU A 55 14.14 2.15 -2.48
CA GLU A 55 13.29 3.13 -1.82
C GLU A 55 11.90 2.56 -1.50
N CYS A 56 11.34 1.75 -2.41
CA CYS A 56 10.04 1.12 -2.18
C CYS A 56 10.08 0.07 -1.07
N ARG A 57 11.19 -0.67 -0.90
CA ARG A 57 11.40 -1.50 0.29
C ARG A 57 11.35 -0.65 1.56
N GLY A 58 12.08 0.46 1.57
CA GLY A 58 12.09 1.41 2.69
C GLY A 58 10.71 1.96 3.03
N PHE A 59 9.84 2.18 2.04
CA PHE A 59 8.44 2.53 2.27
C PHE A 59 7.71 1.46 3.10
N PHE A 60 7.72 0.20 2.68
CA PHE A 60 7.02 -0.87 3.41
C PHE A 60 7.59 -1.07 4.83
N GLU A 61 8.91 -1.01 4.98
CA GLU A 61 9.57 -1.07 6.30
C GLU A 61 9.14 0.10 7.20
N THR A 62 9.02 1.30 6.64
CA THR A 62 8.56 2.49 7.37
C THR A 62 7.10 2.34 7.79
N VAL A 63 6.22 1.84 6.92
CA VAL A 63 4.81 1.60 7.28
C VAL A 63 4.71 0.59 8.43
N LEU A 64 5.31 -0.60 8.29
CA LEU A 64 5.23 -1.65 9.30
C LEU A 64 5.85 -1.26 10.66
N SER A 65 6.86 -0.38 10.65
CA SER A 65 7.47 0.15 11.88
C SER A 65 6.70 1.33 12.49
N SER A 66 5.84 2.02 11.72
CA SER A 66 5.12 3.24 12.17
C SER A 66 3.72 2.98 12.70
N VAL A 67 3.05 1.91 12.26
CA VAL A 67 1.67 1.59 12.65
C VAL A 67 1.51 0.14 13.12
N ASP A 68 0.54 -0.09 13.99
CA ASP A 68 -0.07 -1.40 14.22
C ASP A 68 -1.31 -1.52 13.33
N ILE A 69 -1.41 -2.61 12.58
CA ILE A 69 -2.53 -2.87 11.66
C ILE A 69 -3.53 -3.77 12.38
N HIS A 70 -4.73 -3.26 12.67
CA HIS A 70 -5.81 -4.03 13.29
C HIS A 70 -6.79 -4.57 12.25
N GLN A 71 -7.03 -3.77 11.21
CA GLN A 71 -7.91 -4.10 10.10
C GLN A 71 -7.32 -3.53 8.81
N PHE A 72 -7.32 -4.36 7.77
CA PHE A 72 -7.00 -3.98 6.41
C PHE A 72 -7.85 -4.83 5.48
N ASP A 73 -9.02 -4.32 5.13
CA ASP A 73 -10.00 -5.04 4.34
C ASP A 73 -9.99 -4.49 2.92
N ALA A 74 -9.44 -5.27 2.00
CA ALA A 74 -9.52 -4.99 0.56
C ALA A 74 -10.87 -5.49 0.03
N GLU A 75 -11.85 -4.59 -0.05
CA GLU A 75 -13.26 -4.91 -0.29
C GLU A 75 -13.58 -5.16 -1.77
N GLU A 76 -13.11 -4.28 -2.65
CA GLU A 76 -13.36 -4.40 -4.09
C GLU A 76 -12.06 -4.34 -4.90
N PHE A 77 -11.97 -5.19 -5.92
CA PHE A 77 -10.88 -5.21 -6.90
C PHE A 77 -11.45 -4.92 -8.28
N ILE A 78 -11.18 -3.72 -8.80
CA ILE A 78 -11.66 -3.24 -10.09
C ILE A 78 -10.47 -3.26 -11.06
N ALA A 79 -10.50 -4.15 -12.04
CA ALA A 79 -9.37 -4.34 -12.96
C ALA A 79 -9.75 -4.11 -14.43
N GLU A 80 -8.91 -3.34 -15.12
CA GLU A 80 -9.00 -3.13 -16.57
C GLU A 80 -7.58 -3.04 -17.15
N ARG A 81 -7.27 -3.86 -18.18
CA ARG A 81 -5.94 -3.97 -18.79
C ARG A 81 -4.84 -4.18 -17.72
N ASP A 82 -3.91 -3.24 -17.64
CA ASP A 82 -2.74 -3.20 -16.76
C ASP A 82 -3.04 -2.53 -15.40
N LYS A 83 -4.29 -2.13 -15.14
CA LYS A 83 -4.66 -1.42 -13.91
C LYS A 83 -5.52 -2.25 -12.99
N VAL A 84 -5.25 -2.11 -11.70
CA VAL A 84 -6.08 -2.61 -10.59
C VAL A 84 -6.33 -1.43 -9.65
N VAL A 85 -7.59 -1.15 -9.38
CA VAL A 85 -8.03 -0.25 -8.33
C VAL A 85 -8.59 -1.09 -7.20
N VAL A 86 -8.12 -0.85 -5.98
CA VAL A 86 -8.65 -1.51 -4.79
C VAL A 86 -9.29 -0.46 -3.91
N THR A 87 -10.53 -0.68 -3.51
CA THR A 87 -11.17 0.11 -2.44
C THR A 87 -11.30 -0.74 -1.19
N GLY A 88 -11.29 -0.09 -0.05
CA GLY A 88 -11.44 -0.81 1.20
C GLY A 88 -11.37 0.08 2.41
N HIS A 89 -11.28 -0.56 3.56
CA HIS A 89 -11.27 0.09 4.87
C HIS A 89 -10.05 -0.36 5.68
N LEU A 90 -9.47 0.57 6.44
CA LEU A 90 -8.38 0.29 7.35
C LEU A 90 -8.65 0.84 8.76
N ASN A 91 -8.18 0.09 9.75
CA ASN A 91 -8.09 0.53 11.13
C ASN A 91 -6.68 0.24 11.65
N LEU A 92 -5.94 1.29 11.97
CA LEU A 92 -4.55 1.25 12.40
C LEU A 92 -4.38 2.00 13.71
N THR A 93 -3.24 1.80 14.37
CA THR A 93 -2.78 2.64 15.47
C THR A 93 -1.41 3.21 15.16
N ALA A 94 -1.26 4.53 15.25
CA ALA A 94 0.04 5.18 15.15
C ALA A 94 0.90 4.83 16.37
N LYS A 95 1.99 4.10 16.17
CA LYS A 95 2.83 3.59 17.26
C LYS A 95 3.43 4.70 18.13
N ALA A 96 3.80 5.83 17.51
CA ALA A 96 4.41 6.95 18.21
C ALA A 96 3.48 7.63 19.23
N THR A 97 2.17 7.57 19.03
CA THR A 97 1.20 8.35 19.81
C THR A 97 0.09 7.51 20.45
N GLY A 98 -0.07 6.25 20.02
CA GLY A 98 -1.16 5.36 20.43
C GLY A 98 -2.54 5.75 19.89
N ARG A 99 -2.63 6.71 18.96
CA ARG A 99 -3.91 7.16 18.38
C ARG A 99 -4.32 6.31 17.18
N SER A 100 -5.63 6.14 17.02
CA SER A 100 -6.22 5.38 15.92
C SER A 100 -6.22 6.15 14.60
N ILE A 101 -6.05 5.41 13.50
CA ILE A 101 -6.29 5.86 12.13
C ILE A 101 -7.37 4.96 11.57
N ASP A 102 -8.55 5.51 11.32
CA ASP A 102 -9.71 4.81 10.78
C ASP A 102 -10.13 5.52 9.50
N SER A 103 -10.05 4.84 8.37
CA SER A 103 -10.23 5.47 7.06
C SER A 103 -10.56 4.46 5.99
N ASP A 104 -11.40 4.88 5.04
CA ASP A 104 -11.44 4.23 3.74
C ASP A 104 -10.16 4.56 2.96
N PHE A 105 -9.77 3.68 2.05
CA PHE A 105 -8.65 3.87 1.14
C PHE A 105 -9.03 3.51 -0.29
N VAL A 106 -8.32 4.13 -1.24
CA VAL A 106 -8.25 3.67 -2.62
C VAL A 106 -6.78 3.47 -2.99
N HIS A 107 -6.42 2.27 -3.41
CA HIS A 107 -5.12 1.99 -4.01
C HIS A 107 -5.26 1.93 -5.53
N VAL A 108 -4.51 2.77 -6.24
CA VAL A 108 -4.49 2.75 -7.71
C VAL A 108 -3.17 2.18 -8.18
N ILE A 109 -3.21 0.97 -8.71
CA ILE A 109 -2.05 0.20 -9.11
C ILE A 109 -1.98 0.05 -10.63
N THR A 110 -0.80 0.27 -11.18
CA THR A 110 -0.44 -0.14 -12.54
C THR A 110 0.55 -1.30 -12.45
N LEU A 111 0.28 -2.36 -13.19
CA LEU A 111 1.11 -3.56 -13.23
C LEU A 111 1.77 -3.73 -14.59
N LYS A 112 2.91 -4.39 -14.61
CA LYS A 112 3.60 -4.84 -15.81
C LYS A 112 4.17 -6.23 -15.54
N ASP A 113 3.89 -7.17 -16.44
CA ASP A 113 4.31 -8.56 -16.31
C ASP A 113 3.88 -9.21 -14.98
N GLY A 114 2.70 -8.84 -14.48
CA GLY A 114 2.15 -9.33 -13.21
C GLY A 114 2.81 -8.74 -11.96
N LYS A 115 3.61 -7.68 -12.09
CA LYS A 115 4.28 -7.00 -10.98
C LYS A 115 3.85 -5.54 -10.90
N TRP A 116 3.79 -4.98 -9.70
CA TRP A 116 3.49 -3.56 -9.50
C TRP A 116 4.59 -2.69 -10.13
N LEU A 117 4.19 -1.82 -11.06
CA LEU A 117 5.03 -0.80 -11.69
C LEU A 117 4.77 0.58 -11.08
N ARG A 118 3.52 0.85 -10.66
CA ARG A 118 3.16 2.08 -9.95
C ARG A 118 2.10 1.80 -8.92
N PHE A 119 2.25 2.35 -7.73
CA PHE A 119 1.27 2.31 -6.66
C PHE A 119 1.01 3.72 -6.14
N ARG A 120 -0.27 4.05 -5.94
CA ARG A 120 -0.69 5.34 -5.39
C ARG A 120 -1.75 5.11 -4.32
N ASP A 121 -1.50 5.67 -3.16
CA ASP A 121 -2.40 5.62 -2.02
C ASP A 121 -3.30 6.85 -1.97
N PHE A 122 -4.59 6.62 -1.77
CA PHE A 122 -5.59 7.65 -1.51
C PHE A 122 -6.41 7.28 -0.27
N MET A 123 -5.84 7.51 0.90
CA MET A 123 -6.57 7.49 2.18
C MET A 123 -6.91 8.91 2.69
N ASN A 124 -7.72 9.01 3.75
CA ASN A 124 -7.97 10.27 4.43
C ASN A 124 -6.76 10.69 5.28
N THR A 125 -5.83 11.40 4.65
CA THR A 125 -4.60 11.88 5.30
C THR A 125 -4.84 12.81 6.48
N ALA A 126 -5.99 13.50 6.56
CA ALA A 126 -6.31 14.33 7.71
C ALA A 126 -6.44 13.51 9.00
N VAL A 127 -6.95 12.28 8.91
CA VAL A 127 -7.04 11.34 10.04
C VAL A 127 -5.65 10.84 10.43
N ALA A 128 -4.82 10.49 9.45
CA ALA A 128 -3.43 10.08 9.70
C ALA A 128 -2.61 11.21 10.35
N VAL A 129 -2.75 12.45 9.89
CA VAL A 129 -2.14 13.63 10.51
C VAL A 129 -2.59 13.78 11.95
N ALA A 130 -3.89 13.71 12.22
CA ALA A 130 -4.42 13.83 13.58
C ALA A 130 -3.92 12.72 14.52
N ALA A 131 -3.59 11.54 13.98
CA ALA A 131 -3.02 10.45 14.77
C ALA A 131 -1.52 10.65 15.03
N PHE A 132 -0.73 11.08 14.05
CA PHE A 132 0.73 11.23 14.20
C PHE A 132 1.18 12.54 14.85
N ALA A 133 0.37 13.61 14.80
CA ALA A 133 0.73 14.95 15.28
C ALA A 133 0.72 15.09 16.81
#